data_AF-A0AAN4ZL39-F1
#
_entry.id   AF-A0AAN4ZL39-F1
#
_cell.length_a   1.000
_cell.length_b   1.000
_cell.length_c   1.000
_cell.angle_alpha   90.00
_cell.angle_beta   90.00
_cell.angle_gamma   90.00
#
_symmetry.space_group_name_H-M   'P 1'
#
loop_
_entity.id
_entity.type
_entity.pdbx_description
1 polymer ?
#
loop_
_entity_poly.entity_id
_entity_poly.type
_entity_poly.pdbx_seq_one_letter_code
_entity_poly.pdbx_strand_id
1 'polypeptide(L)'
;MEIRFSLDLSWFEWPFPSVSPLGALFLVQILYALLLFVYQNGKSIIQDFYNNDKLSFIETSAGHICPSSDVIFSLTNEDAQRVWVTGSFVCWQTLIEMRSDPKRPHQWRVRLNLPHGHHQFRFVVDGFWHLRDGVALECDDKGELCHYIHLPIDERRRHFERLQKSKRRAKWNMELSEYIEAKDIYMYR
;
A
#
# COMPACT_ATOMS: atom_id res chain seq x y z
N MET A 1 27.68 47.47 3.75
CA MET A 1 26.32 48.00 3.55
C MET A 1 25.42 47.27 4.53
N GLU A 2 25.34 47.75 5.76
CA GLU A 2 24.51 47.14 6.80
C GLU A 2 23.13 47.80 6.77
N ILE A 3 22.11 47.03 6.44
CA ILE A 3 20.72 47.50 6.48
C ILE A 3 20.21 47.25 7.90
N ARG A 4 20.17 48.29 8.73
CA ARG A 4 19.45 48.27 10.01
C ARG A 4 17.97 48.51 9.73
N PHE A 5 17.15 47.47 9.87
CA PHE A 5 15.70 47.59 9.92
C PHE A 5 15.30 48.05 11.33
N SER A 6 14.88 49.30 11.47
CA SER A 6 14.18 49.79 12.66
C SER A 6 12.67 49.64 12.42
N LEU A 7 12.02 48.73 13.14
CA LEU A 7 10.57 48.62 13.17
C LEU A 7 10.01 49.72 14.10
N ASP A 8 9.31 50.69 13.53
CA ASP A 8 8.55 51.69 14.29
C ASP A 8 7.20 51.09 14.70
N LEU A 9 7.04 50.87 16.01
CA LEU A 9 5.87 50.24 16.65
C LEU A 9 5.00 51.25 17.40
N SER A 10 5.16 52.55 17.11
CA SER A 10 4.47 53.66 17.81
C SER A 10 2.94 53.64 17.73
N TRP A 11 2.34 52.84 16.85
CA TRP A 11 0.89 52.73 16.67
C TRP A 11 0.24 51.57 17.44
N PHE A 12 1.02 50.71 18.10
CA PHE A 12 0.50 49.50 18.75
C PHE A 12 0.43 49.67 20.27
N GLU A 13 -0.76 49.94 20.79
CA GLU A 13 -1.00 49.96 22.24
C GLU A 13 -1.22 48.54 22.76
N TRP A 14 -0.40 48.13 23.72
CA TRP A 14 -0.42 46.80 24.31
C TRP A 14 -1.60 46.65 25.29
N PRO A 15 -2.62 45.82 25.02
CA PRO A 15 -3.87 45.84 25.77
C PRO A 15 -3.85 44.99 27.07
N PHE A 16 -2.72 44.34 27.40
CA PHE A 16 -2.64 43.39 28.53
C PHE A 16 -1.57 43.82 29.56
N PRO A 17 -1.93 44.55 30.62
CA PRO A 17 -0.97 45.14 31.56
C PRO A 17 -0.14 44.11 32.37
N SER A 18 -0.53 42.83 32.37
CA SER A 18 0.13 41.77 33.13
C SER A 18 1.20 40.97 32.36
N VAL A 19 1.36 41.20 31.05
CA VAL A 19 2.32 40.45 30.21
C VAL A 19 3.16 41.45 29.42
N SER A 20 4.48 41.28 29.39
CA SER A 20 5.33 42.19 28.60
C SER A 20 5.18 41.91 27.09
N PRO A 21 5.33 42.94 26.22
CA PRO A 21 5.26 42.75 24.76
C PRO A 21 6.26 41.69 24.24
N LEU A 22 7.45 41.63 24.83
CA LEU A 22 8.46 40.59 24.56
C LEU A 22 7.99 39.20 25.00
N GLY A 23 7.30 39.09 26.14
CA GLY A 23 6.73 37.83 26.63
C GLY A 23 5.61 37.30 25.72
N ALA A 24 4.82 38.18 25.12
CA ALA A 24 3.79 37.77 24.18
C ALA A 24 4.33 37.27 22.85
N LEU A 25 5.37 37.91 22.31
CA LEU A 25 6.07 37.40 21.12
C LEU A 25 6.66 36.01 21.38
N PHE A 26 7.19 35.78 22.59
CA PHE A 26 7.69 34.48 23.00
C PHE A 26 6.58 33.41 23.06
N LEU A 27 5.39 33.76 23.58
CA LEU A 27 4.23 32.87 23.60
C LEU A 27 3.69 32.56 22.19
N VAL A 28 3.64 33.56 21.29
CA VAL A 28 3.25 33.36 19.89
C VAL A 28 4.24 32.44 19.18
N GLN A 29 5.54 32.61 19.44
CA GLN A 29 6.59 31.78 18.86
C GLN A 29 6.54 30.34 19.40
N ILE A 30 6.22 30.15 20.70
CA ILE A 30 5.98 28.83 21.29
C ILE A 30 4.72 28.18 20.69
N LEU A 31 3.62 28.93 20.54
CA LEU A 31 2.38 28.43 19.93
C LEU A 31 2.60 28.04 18.47
N TYR A 32 3.33 28.86 17.71
CA TYR A 32 3.70 28.55 16.33
C TYR A 32 4.62 27.34 16.24
N ALA A 33 5.60 27.22 17.14
CA ALA A 33 6.47 26.05 17.22
C ALA A 33 5.70 24.77 17.61
N LEU A 34 4.74 24.86 18.54
CA LEU A 34 3.83 23.76 18.90
C LEU A 34 2.92 23.37 17.73
N LEU A 35 2.36 24.35 17.02
CA LEU A 35 1.56 24.11 15.82
C LEU A 35 2.38 23.40 14.73
N LEU A 36 3.62 23.86 14.49
CA LEU A 36 4.54 23.22 13.56
C LEU A 36 4.95 21.82 14.04
N PHE A 37 5.20 21.63 15.33
CA PHE A 37 5.52 20.32 15.91
C PHE A 37 4.36 19.33 15.76
N VAL A 38 3.12 19.75 16.05
CA VAL A 38 1.92 18.93 15.81
C VAL A 38 1.75 18.62 14.32
N TYR A 39 1.97 19.61 13.45
CA TYR A 39 1.86 19.44 12.00
C TYR A 39 2.93 18.50 11.42
N GLN A 40 4.16 18.55 11.93
CA GLN A 40 5.26 17.68 11.50
C GLN A 40 5.09 16.25 12.04
N ASN A 41 4.68 16.08 13.30
CA ASN A 41 4.44 14.75 13.88
C ASN A 41 3.16 14.07 13.38
N GLY A 42 2.18 14.83 12.86
CA GLY A 42 0.98 14.28 12.23
C GLY A 42 1.22 13.68 10.83
N LYS A 43 2.40 13.91 10.23
CA LYS A 43 2.73 13.39 8.90
C LYS A 43 3.38 12.00 8.91
N SER A 44 3.94 11.53 10.03
CA SER A 44 4.70 10.27 10.03
C SER A 44 3.85 9.04 9.70
N ILE A 45 2.60 8.97 10.18
CA ILE A 45 1.76 7.78 9.99
C ILE A 45 1.14 7.71 8.59
N ILE A 46 0.82 8.86 7.99
CA ILE A 46 0.14 8.93 6.68
C ILE A 46 1.16 8.92 5.54
N GLN A 47 2.33 9.53 5.73
CA GLN A 47 3.38 9.51 4.71
C GLN A 47 3.93 8.08 4.50
N ASP A 48 4.12 7.31 5.57
CA ASP A 48 4.53 5.89 5.49
C ASP A 48 3.44 4.98 4.90
N PHE A 49 2.18 5.42 4.94
CA PHE A 49 1.03 4.75 4.31
C PHE A 49 0.95 4.99 2.79
N TYR A 50 1.31 6.20 2.32
CA TYR A 50 1.34 6.53 0.88
C TYR A 50 2.68 6.18 0.21
N ASN A 51 3.79 6.14 0.95
CA ASN A 51 5.13 5.81 0.42
C ASN A 51 5.37 4.30 0.16
N ASN A 52 4.38 3.42 0.40
CA ASN A 52 4.51 2.00 0.04
C ASN A 52 4.16 1.80 -1.45
N ASP A 53 5.12 2.15 -2.28
CA ASP A 53 5.18 2.12 -3.75
C ASP A 53 5.04 0.71 -4.40
N LYS A 54 4.16 -0.16 -3.90
CA LYS A 54 3.99 -1.47 -4.57
C LYS A 54 2.62 -2.13 -4.50
N LEU A 55 1.58 -1.36 -4.81
CA LEU A 55 0.33 -1.95 -5.30
C LEU A 55 0.44 -2.11 -6.82
N SER A 56 0.88 -3.29 -7.28
CA SER A 56 0.77 -3.66 -8.69
C SER A 56 -0.61 -4.26 -8.96
N PHE A 57 -1.09 -4.10 -10.19
CA PHE A 57 -2.36 -4.66 -10.63
C PHE A 57 -2.12 -5.51 -11.88
N ILE A 58 -2.89 -6.59 -12.00
CA ILE A 58 -2.91 -7.46 -13.20
C ILE A 58 -4.34 -7.50 -13.72
N GLU A 59 -4.50 -7.37 -15.03
CA GLU A 59 -5.75 -7.63 -15.73
C GLU A 59 -5.88 -9.14 -16.00
N THR A 60 -6.96 -9.72 -15.49
CA THR A 60 -7.28 -11.14 -15.72
C THR A 60 -7.85 -11.32 -17.12
N SER A 61 -7.83 -12.54 -17.69
CA SER A 61 -8.47 -12.87 -18.97
C SER A 61 -9.96 -12.49 -19.07
N ALA A 62 -10.64 -12.34 -17.92
CA ALA A 62 -12.01 -11.86 -17.82
C ALA A 62 -12.15 -10.32 -17.80
N GLY A 63 -11.07 -9.55 -17.96
CA GLY A 63 -11.04 -8.09 -17.90
C GLY A 63 -11.10 -7.50 -16.48
N HIS A 64 -10.97 -8.34 -15.44
CA HIS A 64 -10.96 -7.88 -14.05
C HIS A 64 -9.57 -7.43 -13.61
N ILE A 65 -9.49 -6.22 -13.05
CA ILE A 65 -8.27 -5.66 -12.46
C ILE A 65 -8.15 -6.17 -11.02
N CYS A 66 -7.12 -7.00 -10.79
CA CYS A 66 -6.86 -7.63 -9.50
C CYS A 66 -5.56 -7.08 -8.90
N PRO A 67 -5.51 -6.80 -7.59
CA PRO A 67 -4.25 -6.47 -6.94
C PRO A 67 -3.33 -7.67 -7.01
N SER A 68 -2.05 -7.39 -7.19
CA SER A 68 -1.02 -8.38 -7.39
C SER A 68 0.22 -8.05 -6.56
N SER A 69 1.03 -9.06 -6.30
CA SER A 69 2.29 -8.92 -5.58
C SER A 69 3.38 -9.70 -6.30
N ASP A 70 4.59 -9.14 -6.31
CA ASP A 70 5.75 -9.85 -6.80
C ASP A 70 6.17 -10.95 -5.82
N VAL A 71 6.17 -12.19 -6.31
CA VAL A 71 6.64 -13.38 -5.60
C VAL A 71 7.93 -13.88 -6.24
N ILE A 72 8.90 -14.24 -5.42
CA ILE A 72 10.14 -14.86 -5.88
C ILE A 72 10.08 -16.35 -5.53
N PHE A 73 9.97 -17.17 -6.56
CA PHE A 73 10.13 -18.61 -6.43
C PHE A 73 11.61 -18.93 -6.44
N SER A 74 12.06 -19.74 -5.49
CA SER A 74 13.45 -20.17 -5.39
C SER A 74 13.54 -21.67 -5.14
N LEU A 75 14.49 -22.33 -5.78
CA LEU A 75 14.80 -23.73 -5.56
C LEU A 75 16.31 -23.87 -5.49
N THR A 76 16.81 -24.60 -4.49
CA THR A 76 18.22 -24.98 -4.42
C THR A 76 18.30 -26.45 -4.82
N ASN A 77 19.03 -26.75 -5.90
CA ASN A 77 19.23 -28.12 -6.36
C ASN A 77 20.59 -28.19 -7.10
N GLU A 78 21.47 -29.06 -6.61
CA GLU A 78 22.85 -29.17 -7.08
C GLU A 78 22.98 -29.86 -8.43
N ASP A 79 22.14 -30.87 -8.68
CA ASP A 79 22.17 -31.72 -9.87
C ASP A 79 21.27 -31.22 -11.00
N ALA A 80 20.44 -30.22 -10.75
CA ALA A 80 19.49 -29.69 -11.73
C ALA A 80 20.20 -29.02 -12.91
N GLN A 81 19.86 -29.40 -14.14
CA GLN A 81 20.34 -28.70 -15.35
C GLN A 81 19.36 -27.61 -15.80
N ARG A 82 18.06 -27.87 -15.67
CA ARG A 82 17.00 -26.92 -15.97
C ARG A 82 15.86 -27.05 -14.97
N VAL A 83 15.37 -25.90 -14.52
CA VAL A 83 14.28 -25.83 -13.55
C VAL A 83 13.17 -24.96 -14.11
N TRP A 84 11.94 -25.45 -14.01
CA TRP A 84 10.74 -24.71 -14.35
C TRP A 84 9.79 -24.66 -13.16
N VAL A 85 8.89 -23.67 -13.18
CA VAL A 85 7.75 -23.59 -12.29
C VAL A 85 6.47 -23.54 -13.11
N THR A 86 5.43 -24.22 -12.63
CA THR A 86 4.08 -24.15 -13.20
C THR A 86 3.05 -24.19 -12.07
N GLY A 87 1.84 -23.73 -12.34
CA GLY A 87 0.82 -23.60 -11.31
C GLY A 87 -0.52 -23.09 -11.82
N SER A 88 -1.41 -22.83 -10.87
CA SER A 88 -2.78 -22.35 -11.11
C SER A 88 -2.81 -21.02 -11.87
N PHE A 89 -1.82 -20.15 -11.65
CA PHE A 89 -1.69 -18.84 -12.31
C PHE A 89 -1.40 -18.90 -13.82
N VAL A 90 -0.98 -20.07 -14.33
CA VAL A 90 -0.88 -20.39 -15.77
C VAL A 90 -1.78 -21.56 -16.15
N CYS A 91 -2.81 -21.83 -15.34
CA CYS A 91 -3.74 -22.94 -15.52
C CYS A 91 -3.05 -24.30 -15.74
N TRP A 92 -1.84 -24.49 -15.20
CA TRP A 92 -1.01 -25.69 -15.41
C TRP A 92 -0.66 -26.00 -16.88
N GLN A 93 -0.84 -25.06 -17.81
CA GLN A 93 -0.62 -25.27 -19.25
C GLN A 93 0.79 -24.90 -19.71
N THR A 94 1.47 -24.02 -18.98
CA THR A 94 2.77 -23.47 -19.38
C THR A 94 3.82 -23.74 -18.30
N LEU A 95 5.03 -24.07 -18.74
CA LEU A 95 6.21 -24.17 -17.88
C LEU A 95 7.00 -22.86 -17.95
N ILE A 96 7.24 -22.23 -16.81
CA ILE A 96 8.02 -21.00 -16.73
C ILE A 96 9.44 -21.34 -16.31
N GLU A 97 10.41 -21.06 -17.18
CA GLU A 97 11.83 -21.33 -16.92
C GLU A 97 12.38 -20.44 -15.78
N MET A 98 13.11 -21.07 -14.86
CA MET A 98 13.82 -20.40 -13.78
C MET A 98 15.26 -20.11 -14.18
N ARG A 99 15.80 -18.99 -13.71
CA ARG A 99 17.20 -18.61 -13.99
C ARG A 99 18.09 -19.01 -12.83
N SER A 100 19.27 -19.55 -13.13
CA SER A 100 20.30 -19.78 -12.13
C SER A 100 20.91 -18.46 -11.68
N ASP A 101 21.21 -18.33 -10.39
CA ASP A 101 21.87 -17.15 -9.82
C ASP A 101 23.39 -17.24 -10.08
N PRO A 102 24.00 -16.30 -10.84
CA PRO A 102 25.44 -16.33 -11.10
C PRO A 102 26.30 -16.21 -9.83
N LYS A 103 25.74 -15.64 -8.76
CA LYS A 103 26.46 -15.43 -7.48
C LYS A 103 26.31 -16.61 -6.53
N ARG A 104 25.33 -17.49 -6.76
CA ARG A 104 25.03 -18.63 -5.89
C ARG A 104 24.80 -19.85 -6.77
N PRO A 105 25.85 -20.68 -7.01
CA PRO A 105 25.70 -21.87 -7.81
C PRO A 105 24.60 -22.76 -7.20
N HIS A 106 23.88 -23.49 -8.06
CA HIS A 106 22.78 -24.40 -7.69
C HIS A 106 21.49 -23.72 -7.17
N GLN A 107 21.42 -22.39 -7.19
CA GLN A 107 20.20 -21.68 -6.83
C GLN A 107 19.46 -21.16 -8.06
N TRP A 108 18.22 -21.61 -8.19
CA TRP A 108 17.30 -21.25 -9.26
C TRP A 108 16.28 -20.25 -8.74
N ARG A 109 16.00 -19.19 -9.50
CA ARG A 109 15.00 -18.18 -9.13
C ARG A 109 14.19 -17.70 -10.33
N VAL A 110 12.94 -17.35 -10.06
CA VAL A 110 12.10 -16.58 -10.97
C VAL A 110 11.22 -15.63 -10.16
N ARG A 111 11.03 -14.42 -10.69
CA ARG A 111 10.13 -13.42 -10.13
C ARG A 111 8.85 -13.41 -10.95
N LEU A 112 7.72 -13.69 -10.32
CA LEU A 112 6.41 -13.66 -10.95
C LEU A 112 5.51 -12.68 -10.21
N ASN A 113 4.77 -11.88 -10.96
CA ASN A 113 3.72 -11.06 -10.37
C ASN A 113 2.44 -11.89 -10.33
N LEU A 114 1.94 -12.16 -9.13
CA LEU A 114 0.78 -13.03 -8.91
C LEU A 114 -0.37 -12.22 -8.29
N PRO A 115 -1.62 -12.44 -8.73
CA PRO A 115 -2.76 -11.78 -8.10
C PRO A 115 -2.91 -12.26 -6.65
N HIS A 116 -3.50 -11.45 -5.79
CA HIS A 116 -3.76 -11.86 -4.41
C HIS A 116 -4.73 -13.04 -4.36
N GLY A 117 -4.53 -13.93 -3.39
CA GLY A 117 -5.32 -15.17 -3.27
C GLY A 117 -4.46 -16.41 -3.10
N HIS A 118 -5.10 -17.56 -3.34
CA HIS A 118 -4.51 -18.88 -3.18
C HIS A 118 -3.96 -19.38 -4.52
N HIS A 119 -2.68 -19.76 -4.55
CA HIS A 119 -2.02 -20.28 -5.74
C HIS A 119 -1.32 -21.58 -5.45
N GLN A 120 -1.65 -22.61 -6.21
CA GLN A 120 -0.95 -23.89 -6.18
C GLN A 120 0.10 -23.92 -7.30
N PHE A 121 1.24 -24.56 -7.02
CA PHE A 121 2.34 -24.66 -7.96
C PHE A 121 3.19 -25.91 -7.74
N ARG A 122 3.97 -26.28 -8.76
CA ARG A 122 4.96 -27.35 -8.71
C ARG A 122 6.25 -26.91 -9.40
N PHE A 123 7.37 -27.43 -8.93
CA PHE A 123 8.65 -27.32 -9.64
C PHE A 123 8.80 -28.52 -10.58
N VAL A 124 9.37 -28.26 -11.75
CA VAL A 124 9.79 -29.29 -12.69
C VAL A 124 11.29 -29.18 -12.82
N VAL A 125 12.02 -30.24 -12.47
CA VAL A 125 13.49 -30.31 -12.56
C VAL A 125 13.81 -31.37 -13.60
N ASP A 126 14.49 -30.98 -14.68
CA ASP A 126 14.90 -31.88 -15.76
C ASP A 126 13.76 -32.77 -16.32
N GLY A 127 12.54 -32.22 -16.32
CA GLY A 127 11.33 -32.90 -16.82
C GLY A 127 10.53 -33.68 -15.77
N PHE A 128 11.02 -33.77 -14.53
CA PHE A 128 10.33 -34.48 -13.45
C PHE A 128 9.75 -33.52 -12.40
N TRP A 129 8.59 -33.88 -11.85
CA TRP A 129 7.99 -33.14 -10.74
C TRP A 129 8.88 -33.21 -9.50
N HIS A 130 9.10 -32.05 -8.89
CA HIS A 130 9.96 -31.93 -7.72
C HIS A 130 9.24 -31.16 -6.62
N LEU A 131 9.33 -31.67 -5.39
CA LEU A 131 8.85 -30.98 -4.20
C LEU A 131 10.03 -30.42 -3.42
N ARG A 132 9.93 -29.15 -3.03
CA ARG A 132 10.93 -28.50 -2.17
C ARG A 132 10.59 -28.74 -0.71
N ASP A 133 11.55 -29.21 0.07
CA ASP A 133 11.39 -29.34 1.51
C ASP A 133 11.24 -27.97 2.20
N GLY A 134 10.52 -27.95 3.33
CA GLY A 134 10.31 -26.73 4.13
C GLY A 134 9.35 -25.72 3.50
N VAL A 135 8.58 -26.12 2.50
CA VAL A 135 7.48 -25.32 1.90
C VAL A 135 6.15 -25.93 2.26
N ALA A 136 5.14 -25.08 2.39
CA ALA A 136 3.78 -25.53 2.63
C ALA A 136 3.27 -26.37 1.44
N LEU A 137 2.74 -27.54 1.76
CA LEU A 137 2.18 -28.50 0.82
C LEU A 137 0.67 -28.62 1.04
N GLU A 138 -0.05 -28.85 -0.05
CA GLU A 138 -1.48 -29.16 -0.05
C GLU A 138 -1.74 -30.29 -1.06
N CYS A 139 -2.78 -31.09 -0.82
CA CYS A 139 -3.26 -32.02 -1.82
C CYS A 139 -4.09 -31.27 -2.87
N ASP A 140 -3.80 -31.51 -4.14
CA ASP A 140 -4.64 -31.03 -5.24
C ASP A 140 -5.98 -31.81 -5.31
N ASP A 141 -6.85 -31.41 -6.24
CA ASP A 141 -8.15 -32.06 -6.45
C ASP A 141 -8.04 -33.55 -6.83
N LYS A 142 -6.86 -34.01 -7.25
CA LYS A 142 -6.56 -35.41 -7.59
C LYS A 142 -5.93 -36.17 -6.42
N GLY A 143 -5.71 -35.51 -5.29
CA GLY A 143 -5.08 -36.09 -4.10
C GLY A 143 -3.55 -36.14 -4.16
N GLU A 144 -2.93 -35.49 -5.16
CA GLU A 144 -1.47 -35.42 -5.27
C GLU A 144 -0.93 -34.19 -4.53
N LEU A 145 0.22 -34.34 -3.87
CA LEU A 145 0.84 -33.22 -3.17
C LEU A 145 1.37 -32.16 -4.14
N CYS A 146 1.11 -30.89 -3.84
CA CYS A 146 1.62 -29.73 -4.54
C CYS A 146 2.00 -28.62 -3.55
N HIS A 147 2.81 -27.66 -3.99
CA HIS A 147 3.10 -26.48 -3.18
C HIS A 147 1.95 -25.50 -3.29
N TYR A 148 1.73 -24.73 -2.23
CA TYR A 148 0.81 -23.60 -2.29
C TYR A 148 1.40 -22.34 -1.66
N ILE A 149 0.92 -21.20 -2.13
CA ILE A 149 1.18 -19.89 -1.55
C ILE A 149 -0.13 -19.14 -1.40
N HIS A 150 -0.34 -18.59 -0.22
CA HIS A 150 -1.45 -17.69 0.04
C HIS A 150 -0.93 -16.25 0.09
N LEU A 151 -1.32 -15.45 -0.91
CA LEU A 151 -1.03 -14.03 -0.94
C LEU A 151 -2.18 -13.29 -0.25
N PRO A 152 -1.96 -12.74 0.95
CA PRO A 152 -3.02 -12.08 1.70
C PRO A 152 -3.52 -10.89 0.89
N ILE A 153 -4.84 -10.79 0.76
CA ILE A 153 -5.48 -9.57 0.26
C ILE A 153 -5.17 -8.49 1.29
N ASP A 154 -4.33 -7.53 0.92
CA ASP A 154 -3.88 -6.47 1.83
C ASP A 154 -5.08 -5.83 2.53
N GLU A 155 -5.18 -5.94 3.86
CA GLU A 155 -6.31 -5.42 4.63
C GLU A 155 -6.49 -3.90 4.46
N ARG A 156 -5.42 -3.22 4.02
CA ARG A 156 -5.45 -1.81 3.61
C ARG A 156 -6.47 -1.55 2.50
N ARG A 157 -6.74 -2.52 1.63
CA ARG A 157 -7.79 -2.43 0.59
C ARG A 157 -9.19 -2.41 1.20
N ARG A 158 -9.51 -3.32 2.13
CA ARG A 158 -10.81 -3.31 2.82
C ARG A 158 -11.02 -2.01 3.61
N HIS A 159 -9.95 -1.49 4.20
CA HIS A 159 -9.99 -0.21 4.91
C HIS A 159 -10.19 0.97 3.95
N PHE A 160 -9.43 1.03 2.85
CA PHE A 160 -9.55 2.09 1.84
C PHE A 160 -10.91 2.07 1.13
N GLU A 161 -11.43 0.91 0.77
CA GLU A 161 -12.76 0.76 0.17
C GLU A 161 -13.87 1.18 1.16
N ARG A 162 -13.74 0.81 2.45
CA ARG A 162 -14.63 1.31 3.51
C ARG A 162 -14.57 2.84 3.62
N LEU A 163 -13.37 3.44 3.58
CA LEU A 163 -13.20 4.89 3.63
C LEU A 163 -13.79 5.59 2.40
N GLN A 164 -13.57 5.07 1.19
CA GLN A 164 -14.15 5.63 -0.04
C GLN A 164 -15.68 5.55 -0.04
N LYS A 165 -16.23 4.41 0.38
CA LYS A 165 -17.68 4.23 0.52
C LYS A 165 -18.27 5.17 1.58
N SER A 166 -17.58 5.35 2.71
CA SER A 166 -17.95 6.32 3.75
C SER A 166 -17.92 7.76 3.24
N LYS A 167 -16.85 8.17 2.54
CA LYS A 167 -16.72 9.51 1.94
C LYS A 167 -17.79 9.80 0.89
N ARG A 168 -18.07 8.85 -0.01
CA ARG A 168 -19.14 8.98 -1.02
C ARG A 168 -20.51 9.09 -0.37
N ARG A 169 -20.76 8.33 0.70
CA ARG A 169 -22.01 8.40 1.47
C ARG A 169 -22.17 9.73 2.21
N ALA A 170 -21.10 10.25 2.80
CA ALA A 170 -21.10 11.56 3.43
C ALA A 170 -21.37 12.68 2.41
N LYS A 171 -20.71 12.62 1.24
CA LYS A 171 -20.95 13.56 0.14
C LYS A 171 -22.41 13.52 -0.34
N TRP A 172 -22.94 12.33 -0.58
CA TRP A 172 -24.33 12.14 -1.02
C TRP A 172 -25.34 12.63 0.02
N ASN A 173 -25.09 12.37 1.31
CA ASN A 173 -25.94 12.88 2.40
C ASN A 173 -25.94 14.42 2.46
N MET A 174 -24.80 15.06 2.16
CA MET A 174 -24.67 16.53 2.13
C MET A 174 -25.43 17.14 0.94
N GLU A 175 -25.25 16.56 -0.26
CA GLU A 175 -25.99 16.96 -1.47
C GLU A 175 -27.51 16.78 -1.28
N LEU A 176 -27.91 15.71 -0.57
CA LEU A 176 -29.31 15.45 -0.25
C LEU A 176 -29.88 16.47 0.75
N SER A 177 -29.11 16.88 1.77
CA SER A 177 -29.57 17.92 2.70
C SER A 177 -29.72 19.28 2.03
N GLU A 178 -28.80 19.66 1.14
CA GLU A 178 -28.92 20.90 0.35
C GLU A 178 -30.15 20.87 -0.57
N TYR A 179 -30.43 19.72 -1.19
CA TYR A 179 -31.63 19.54 -2.03
C TYR A 179 -32.92 19.65 -1.22
N ILE A 180 -32.99 19.04 -0.03
CA ILE A 180 -34.17 19.11 0.84
C ILE A 180 -34.41 20.54 1.31
N GLU A 181 -33.36 21.23 1.76
CA GLU A 181 -33.44 22.62 2.20
C GLU A 181 -33.87 23.57 1.07
N ALA A 182 -33.31 23.40 -0.13
CA ALA A 182 -33.75 24.15 -1.31
C ALA A 182 -35.23 23.88 -1.62
N LYS A 183 -35.66 22.60 -1.59
CA LYS A 183 -37.04 22.23 -1.88
C LYS A 183 -38.03 22.80 -0.86
N ASP A 184 -37.67 22.80 0.43
CA ASP A 184 -38.50 23.39 1.48
C ASP A 184 -38.66 24.91 1.29
N ILE A 185 -37.58 25.60 0.85
CA ILE A 185 -37.63 27.03 0.49
C ILE A 185 -38.56 27.30 -0.71
N TYR A 186 -38.58 26.42 -1.71
CA TYR A 186 -39.45 26.58 -2.90
C TYR A 186 -40.91 26.15 -2.68
N MET A 187 -41.18 25.25 -1.73
CA MET A 187 -42.52 24.74 -1.46
C MET A 187 -43.32 25.58 -0.45
N TYR A 188 -42.65 26.39 0.39
CA TYR A 188 -43.28 27.23 1.41
C TYR A 188 -43.20 28.75 1.13
N ARG A 189 -42.96 29.12 -0.14
CA ARG A 189 -42.99 30.50 -0.63
C ARG A 189 -44.11 30.68 -1.65
#